data_AF-L7CGC5-F1
#
_entry.id   AF-L7CGC5-F1
#
_cell.length_a   1.000
_cell.length_b   1.000
_cell.length_c   1.000
_cell.angle_alpha   90.00
_cell.angle_beta   90.00
_cell.angle_gamma   90.00
#
_symmetry.space_group_name_H-M   'P 1'
#
loop_
_entity.id
_entity.type
_entity.pdbx_description
1 polymer ?
#
loop_
_entity_poly.entity_id
_entity_poly.type
_entity_poly.pdbx_seq_one_letter_code
_entity_poly.pdbx_strand_id
1 'polypeptide(L)'
;MDPEETFAAMLEAQSHGMNDAAKEHAHDLQQWLEKGGFAPSFSIAVGDRSGVMITGMLATDFCRAACRSILSAAKAEPTPHLG
;
A
#
# COMPACT_ATOMS: atom_id res chain seq x y z
N MET A 1 13.87 7.87 -2.16
CA MET A 1 12.50 7.48 -2.52
C MET A 1 11.57 8.40 -1.75
N ASP A 2 10.56 8.94 -2.43
CA ASP A 2 9.50 9.70 -1.79
C ASP A 2 8.38 8.72 -1.35
N PRO A 3 8.10 8.60 -0.03
CA PRO A 3 7.10 7.67 0.45
C PRO A 3 5.67 8.06 0.09
N GLU A 4 5.37 9.35 -0.16
CA GLU A 4 4.04 9.80 -0.60
C GLU A 4 3.78 9.35 -2.03
N GLU A 5 4.74 9.61 -2.94
CA GLU A 5 4.65 9.15 -4.32
C GLU A 5 4.61 7.61 -4.41
N THR A 6 5.44 6.93 -3.62
CA THR A 6 5.49 5.46 -3.64
C THR A 6 4.19 4.84 -3.16
N PHE A 7 3.58 5.40 -2.12
CA PHE A 7 2.30 4.92 -1.62
C PHE A 7 1.14 5.20 -2.59
N ALA A 8 1.13 6.38 -3.22
CA ALA A 8 0.16 6.68 -4.28
C ALA A 8 0.31 5.70 -5.45
N ALA A 9 1.54 5.51 -5.96
CA ALA A 9 1.83 4.57 -7.05
C ALA A 9 1.44 3.12 -6.69
N MET A 10 1.68 2.70 -5.45
CA MET A 10 1.26 1.40 -4.93
C MET A 10 -0.27 1.21 -5.02
N LEU A 11 -1.04 2.20 -4.55
CA LEU A 11 -2.51 2.14 -4.56
C LEU A 11 -3.07 2.22 -5.99
N GLU A 12 -2.50 3.07 -6.84
CA GLU A 12 -2.88 3.19 -8.25
C GLU A 12 -2.61 1.89 -9.01
N ALA A 13 -1.43 1.29 -8.85
CA ALA A 13 -1.10 0.02 -9.46
C ALA A 13 -2.09 -1.08 -9.03
N GLN A 14 -2.43 -1.12 -7.73
CA GLN A 14 -3.42 -2.06 -7.20
C GLN A 14 -4.82 -1.82 -7.78
N SER A 15 -5.27 -0.56 -7.91
CA SER A 15 -6.60 -0.26 -8.47
C SER A 15 -6.71 -0.58 -9.95
N HIS A 16 -5.59 -0.53 -10.69
CA HIS A 16 -5.53 -0.89 -12.11
C HIS A 16 -5.22 -2.38 -12.35
N GLY A 17 -5.10 -3.20 -11.30
CA GLY A 17 -4.78 -4.63 -11.40
C GLY A 17 -3.33 -4.92 -11.81
N MET A 18 -2.43 -3.92 -11.75
CA MET A 18 -1.00 -4.06 -12.04
C MET A 18 -0.28 -4.67 -10.83
N ASN A 19 -0.53 -5.96 -10.57
CA ASN A 19 -0.11 -6.64 -9.34
C ASN A 19 1.40 -6.57 -9.08
N ASP A 20 2.24 -6.71 -10.11
CA ASP A 20 3.70 -6.74 -9.91
C ASP A 20 4.25 -5.35 -9.58
N ALA A 21 3.76 -4.30 -10.24
CA ALA A 21 4.09 -2.92 -9.89
C ALA A 21 3.61 -2.56 -8.47
N ALA A 22 2.39 -2.99 -8.11
CA ALA A 22 1.87 -2.78 -6.76
C ALA A 22 2.76 -3.46 -5.70
N LYS A 23 3.23 -4.68 -5.96
CA LYS A 23 4.14 -5.41 -5.06
C LYS A 23 5.51 -4.74 -4.96
N GLU A 24 6.07 -4.26 -6.07
CA GLU A 24 7.36 -3.55 -6.08
C GLU A 24 7.29 -2.31 -5.18
N HIS A 25 6.28 -1.45 -5.40
CA HIS A 25 6.08 -0.26 -4.57
C HIS A 25 5.77 -0.62 -3.10
N ALA A 26 4.98 -1.68 -2.85
CA ALA A 26 4.68 -2.13 -1.50
C ALA A 26 5.93 -2.62 -0.76
N HIS A 27 6.84 -3.32 -1.45
CA HIS A 27 8.09 -3.81 -0.90
C HIS A 27 9.05 -2.66 -0.59
N ASP A 28 9.20 -1.71 -1.52
CA ASP A 28 10.04 -0.53 -1.31
C ASP A 28 9.55 0.31 -0.11
N LEU A 29 8.25 0.57 -0.05
CA LEU A 29 7.63 1.30 1.06
C LEU A 29 7.76 0.55 2.38
N GLN A 30 7.59 -0.78 2.39
CA GLN A 30 7.79 -1.61 3.57
C GLN A 30 9.23 -1.48 4.09
N GLN A 31 10.23 -1.63 3.20
CA GLN A 31 11.64 -1.50 3.59
C GLN A 31 11.98 -0.12 4.13
N TRP A 32 11.38 0.94 3.58
CA TRP A 32 11.54 2.29 4.09
C TRP A 32 11.03 2.43 5.53
N LEU A 33 9.81 1.94 5.79
CA LEU A 33 9.20 1.97 7.13
C LEU A 33 9.95 1.11 8.16
N GLU A 34 10.52 -0.02 7.73
CA GLU A 34 11.34 -0.89 8.59
C GLU A 34 12.68 -0.26 8.99
N LYS A 35 13.24 0.59 8.13
CA LYS A 35 14.47 1.37 8.41
C LYS A 35 14.24 2.61 9.27
N GLY A 36 13.01 2.81 9.78
CA GLY A 36 12.64 3.98 10.56
C GLY A 36 12.27 5.20 9.71
N GLY A 37 11.98 5.00 8.42
CA GLY A 37 11.43 6.02 7.55
C GLY A 37 10.05 6.50 8.00
N PHE A 38 9.70 7.73 7.65
CA PHE A 38 8.38 8.27 7.96
C PHE A 38 7.32 7.70 7.02
N ALA A 39 6.10 7.54 7.54
CA ALA A 39 4.94 7.15 6.75
C ALA A 39 4.34 8.37 6.02
N PRO A 40 3.81 8.17 4.80
CA PRO A 40 3.13 9.22 4.06
C PRO A 40 1.84 9.65 4.78
N SER A 41 1.55 10.94 4.73
CA SER A 41 0.26 11.46 5.22
C SER A 41 -0.76 11.43 4.09
N PHE A 42 -2.02 11.12 4.40
CA PHE A 42 -3.07 11.04 3.39
C PHE A 42 -4.42 11.44 3.96
N SER A 43 -5.32 11.91 3.09
CA SER A 43 -6.69 12.27 3.48
C SER A 43 -7.66 11.18 3.05
N ILE A 44 -8.53 10.75 3.96
CA ILE A 44 -9.63 9.83 3.64
C ILE A 44 -10.95 10.60 3.73
N ALA A 45 -11.73 10.55 2.65
CA ALA A 45 -13.12 10.98 2.64
C ALA A 45 -14.06 9.78 2.79
N VAL A 46 -15.17 9.96 3.50
CA VAL A 46 -16.19 8.91 3.72
C VAL A 46 -17.56 9.46 3.32
N GLY A 47 -18.05 9.04 2.15
CA GLY A 47 -19.26 9.62 1.54
C GLY A 47 -19.07 11.11 1.27
N ASP A 48 -20.08 11.92 1.59
CA ASP A 48 -20.05 13.38 1.40
C ASP A 48 -19.32 14.14 2.53
N ARG A 49 -18.67 13.43 3.46
CA ARG A 49 -17.96 14.06 4.59
C ARG A 49 -16.60 14.58 4.16
N SER A 50 -16.24 15.77 4.66
CA SER A 50 -14.92 16.36 4.47
C SER A 50 -13.82 15.38 4.89
N GLY A 51 -12.73 15.36 4.13
CA GLY A 51 -11.62 14.44 4.34
C GLY A 51 -10.97 14.61 5.71
N VAL A 52 -10.67 13.50 6.37
CA VAL A 52 -9.88 13.46 7.60
C VAL A 52 -8.43 13.21 7.22
N MET A 53 -7.54 14.11 7.63
CA MET A 53 -6.11 13.92 7.46
C MET A 53 -5.62 12.82 8.42
N ILE A 54 -4.98 11.81 7.87
CA ILE A 54 -4.36 10.70 8.59
C ILE A 54 -2.86 10.93 8.61
N THR A 55 -2.29 11.02 9.82
CA THR A 55 -0.86 11.30 10.04
C THR A 55 -0.31 10.46 11.19
N GLY A 56 1.01 10.51 11.38
CA GLY A 56 1.68 9.94 12.55
C GLY A 56 1.55 8.41 12.64
N MET A 57 1.23 7.92 13.84
CA MET A 57 1.17 6.48 14.12
C MET A 57 0.06 5.79 13.31
N LEU A 58 -1.08 6.45 13.14
CA LEU A 58 -2.20 5.89 12.36
C LEU A 58 -1.85 5.75 10.87
N ALA A 59 -1.15 6.74 10.29
CA ALA A 59 -0.65 6.64 8.92
C ALA A 59 0.36 5.50 8.77
N THR A 60 1.24 5.33 9.75
CA THR A 60 2.23 4.25 9.79
C THR A 60 1.58 2.87 9.82
N ASP A 61 0.62 2.67 10.73
CA ASP A 61 -0.08 1.40 10.88
C ASP A 61 -0.89 1.06 9.62
N PHE A 62 -1.53 2.07 9.01
CA PHE A 62 -2.24 1.89 7.75
C PHE A 62 -1.30 1.48 6.62
N CYS A 63 -0.18 2.18 6.44
CA CYS A 63 0.78 1.87 5.38
C CYS A 63 1.34 0.45 5.54
N ARG A 64 1.69 0.05 6.77
CA ARG A 64 2.14 -1.32 7.07
C ARG A 64 1.08 -2.36 6.74
N ALA A 65 -0.17 -2.09 7.10
CA ALA A 65 -1.27 -2.99 6.79
C ALA A 65 -1.52 -3.10 5.28
N ALA A 66 -1.45 -1.98 4.54
CA ALA A 66 -1.61 -1.93 3.09
C ALA A 66 -0.50 -2.70 2.37
N CYS A 67 0.77 -2.45 2.71
CA CYS A 67 1.91 -3.20 2.18
C CYS A 67 1.72 -4.71 2.39
N ARG A 68 1.40 -5.13 3.63
CA ARG A 68 1.16 -6.55 3.95
C ARG A 68 0.01 -7.13 3.13
N SER A 69 -1.07 -6.39 2.92
CA SER A 69 -2.23 -6.85 2.15
C SER A 69 -1.84 -7.15 0.70
N ILE A 70 -1.14 -6.22 0.05
CA ILE A 70 -0.72 -6.35 -1.36
C ILE A 70 0.30 -7.48 -1.52
N LEU A 71 1.28 -7.57 -0.61
CA LEU A 71 2.30 -8.61 -0.64
C LEU A 71 1.73 -10.00 -0.32
N SER A 72 0.69 -10.08 0.53
CA SER A 72 0.03 -11.35 0.86
C SER A 72 -0.90 -11.85 -0.25
N ALA A 73 -1.51 -10.95 -1.03
CA ALA A 73 -2.36 -11.32 -2.16
C ALA A 73 -1.60 -12.14 -3.23
N ALA A 74 -0.27 -11.95 -3.32
CA ALA A 74 0.62 -12.72 -4.20
C ALA A 74 0.72 -14.21 -3.86
N LYS A 75 0.35 -14.63 -2.64
CA LYS A 75 0.51 -16.02 -2.19
C LYS A 75 -0.69 -16.93 -2.55
N ALA A 76 -1.77 -16.33 -3.08
CA ALA A 76 -3.04 -17.00 -3.35
C ALA A 76 -3.32 -17.18 -4.85
N GLU A 77 -2.29 -17.33 -5.70
CA GLU A 77 -2.52 -17.81 -7.06
C GLU A 77 -3.05 -19.26 -7.02
N PRO A 78 -4.18 -19.56 -7.70
CA PRO A 78 -4.68 -20.92 -7.80
C PRO A 78 -3.74 -21.73 -8.68
N THR A 79 -3.21 -22.84 -8.15
CA THR A 79 -2.58 -23.90 -8.93
C THR A 79 -3.44 -24.21 -10.15
N PRO A 80 -2.90 -24.18 -11.39
CA PRO A 80 -3.64 -24.68 -12.54
C PRO A 80 -3.84 -26.18 -12.33
N HIS A 81 -5.07 -26.59 -12.07
CA HIS A 81 -5.44 -27.99 -12.17
C HIS A 81 -5.28 -28.40 -13.63
N LEU A 82 -4.16 -29.07 -13.93
CA LEU A 82 -3.97 -29.85 -15.15
C LEU A 82 -5.07 -30.92 -15.20
N GLY A 83 -5.98 -30.77 -16.15
CA GLY A 83 -6.90 -31.80 -16.61
C GLY A 83 -6.36 -32.52 -17.84
#